data_AF-W9CLW0-F1
#
_entry.id   AF-W9CLW0-F1
#
_cell.length_a   1.000
_cell.length_b   1.000
_cell.length_c   1.000
_cell.angle_alpha   90.00
_cell.angle_beta   90.00
_cell.angle_gamma   90.00
#
_symmetry.space_group_name_H-M   'P 1'
#
loop_
_entity.id
_entity.type
_entity.pdbx_description
1 polymer ?
#
loop_
_entity_poly.entity_id
_entity_poly.type
_entity_poly.pdbx_seq_one_letter_code
_entity_poly.pdbx_strand_id
1 'polypeptide(L)'
;MRLQFAFAMLFALMVTASPITELLHRIKRQIVQTYDVTEVTYNSKGKAVATTILRVTTTVYPSTTLAPVPTATPTDYVSTALYHHNIHRANHSVPLLNWNTSLVASAQVLAATCKWGHSMNINGGGYGQNIAAYGSTNAKALGANKEMAVAATNMWYNGEEPTYLPSYYGQNNPDLTTFEKWGHFTQMVWLATRSVGCVTQLCQPLDIWPSMPAWYTVCNYYPPGNMGGQYGVNVFPPLRHPTTNVVNA
;
A
#
# COMPACT_ATOMS: atom_id res chain seq x y z
N MET A 1 61.71 37.82 -11.99
CA MET A 1 60.81 37.63 -10.84
C MET A 1 59.42 37.31 -11.40
N ARG A 2 59.05 36.01 -11.45
CA ARG A 2 57.74 35.54 -11.97
C ARG A 2 56.77 35.47 -10.79
N LEU A 3 55.59 36.07 -10.91
CA LEU A 3 54.50 35.90 -9.96
C LEU A 3 53.29 35.30 -10.71
N GLN A 4 52.96 34.06 -10.36
CA GLN A 4 51.72 33.39 -10.77
C GLN A 4 50.58 33.87 -9.87
N PHE A 5 49.43 34.22 -10.44
CA PHE A 5 48.16 34.22 -9.72
C PHE A 5 47.21 33.25 -10.44
N ALA A 6 46.90 32.16 -9.74
CA ALA A 6 45.90 31.19 -10.15
C ALA A 6 44.50 31.75 -9.81
N PHE A 7 43.62 31.83 -10.81
CA PHE A 7 42.19 32.09 -10.61
C PHE A 7 41.49 30.75 -10.41
N ALA A 8 41.12 30.43 -9.16
CA ALA A 8 40.26 29.29 -8.87
C ALA A 8 38.80 29.69 -9.12
N MET A 9 38.21 29.10 -10.16
CA MET A 9 36.81 29.24 -10.51
C MET A 9 35.98 28.32 -9.61
N LEU A 10 35.35 28.86 -8.57
CA LEU A 10 34.41 28.11 -7.73
C LEU A 10 33.03 28.17 -8.39
N PHE A 11 32.73 27.18 -9.24
CA PHE A 11 31.37 26.93 -9.72
C PHE A 11 30.53 26.40 -8.55
N ALA A 12 29.74 27.29 -7.93
CA ALA A 12 28.69 26.86 -7.02
C ALA A 12 27.60 26.15 -7.83
N LEU A 13 27.60 24.82 -7.81
CA LEU A 13 26.48 24.01 -8.29
C LEU A 13 25.28 24.29 -7.39
N MET A 14 24.40 25.21 -7.79
CA MET A 14 23.05 25.27 -7.22
C MET A 14 22.30 24.02 -7.69
N VAL A 15 22.36 22.97 -6.88
CA VAL A 15 21.45 21.83 -7.02
C VAL A 15 20.07 22.33 -6.61
N THR A 16 19.26 22.74 -7.57
CA THR A 16 17.83 22.94 -7.33
C THR A 16 17.23 21.57 -7.02
N ALA A 17 16.86 21.35 -5.76
CA ALA A 17 16.15 20.15 -5.34
C ALA A 17 14.88 19.99 -6.20
N SER A 18 14.66 18.78 -6.73
CA SER A 18 13.45 18.47 -7.48
C SER A 18 12.21 18.72 -6.60
N PRO A 19 11.06 19.13 -7.16
CA PRO A 19 9.80 19.24 -6.41
C PRO A 19 9.46 17.96 -5.62
N ILE A 20 9.93 16.80 -6.10
CA ILE A 20 9.80 15.49 -5.46
C ILE A 20 10.65 15.40 -4.19
N THR A 21 11.85 16.01 -4.17
CA THR A 21 12.74 16.03 -3.01
C THR A 21 12.22 16.97 -1.92
N GLU A 22 11.68 18.13 -2.29
CA GLU A 22 10.97 19.06 -1.38
C GLU A 22 9.72 18.42 -0.78
N LEU A 23 8.91 17.72 -1.59
CA LEU A 23 7.72 17.01 -1.13
C LEU A 23 8.07 15.81 -0.23
N LEU A 24 9.10 15.03 -0.58
CA LEU A 24 9.64 13.99 0.29
C LEU A 24 10.22 14.58 1.58
N HIS A 25 10.84 15.76 1.56
CA HIS A 25 11.35 16.42 2.75
C HIS A 25 10.20 16.96 3.65
N ARG A 26 9.07 17.37 3.05
CA ARG A 26 7.85 17.75 3.77
C ARG A 26 7.10 16.54 4.35
N ILE A 27 7.09 15.40 3.66
CA ILE A 27 6.49 14.13 4.12
C ILE A 27 7.38 13.42 5.16
N LYS A 28 8.71 13.57 5.08
CA LYS A 28 9.70 12.95 5.98
C LYS A 28 9.92 13.67 7.31
N ARG A 29 9.23 14.78 7.60
CA ARG A 29 9.25 15.32 8.97
C ARG A 29 8.40 14.42 9.84
N GLN A 30 8.96 13.28 10.25
CA GLN A 30 8.59 12.63 11.50
C GLN A 30 8.64 13.73 12.56
N ILE A 31 7.48 14.14 13.05
CA ILE A 31 7.43 15.06 14.17
C ILE A 31 7.69 14.18 15.37
N VAL A 32 8.85 14.33 15.96
CA VAL A 32 9.12 13.76 17.27
C VAL A 32 8.38 14.64 18.27
N GLN A 33 7.22 14.19 18.75
CA GLN A 33 6.53 14.88 19.83
C GLN A 33 6.93 14.22 21.15
N THR A 34 7.45 15.04 22.05
CA THR A 34 7.73 14.65 23.43
C THR A 34 6.58 15.12 24.30
N TYR A 35 6.00 14.19 25.05
CA TYR A 35 4.98 14.45 26.04
C TYR A 35 5.54 14.20 27.43
N ASP A 36 5.30 15.12 28.35
CA ASP A 36 5.55 14.90 29.77
C ASP A 36 4.29 14.25 30.37
N VAL A 37 4.36 12.94 30.61
CA VAL A 37 3.28 12.20 31.28
C VAL A 37 3.56 12.21 32.76
N THR A 38 2.61 12.75 33.54
CA THR A 38 2.73 12.81 34.99
C THR A 38 2.05 11.59 35.61
N GLU A 39 2.84 10.70 36.20
CA GLU A 39 2.34 9.57 36.98
C GLU A 39 2.31 9.95 38.46
N VAL A 40 1.16 9.78 39.10
CA VAL A 40 0.96 10.11 40.52
C VAL A 40 0.77 8.82 41.30
N THR A 41 1.63 8.57 42.28
CA THR A 41 1.51 7.43 43.18
C THR A 41 0.70 7.83 44.41
N TYR A 42 -0.29 7.00 44.76
CA TYR A 42 -1.16 7.22 45.91
C TYR A 42 -0.88 6.19 47.00
N ASN A 43 -0.99 6.59 48.27
CA ASN A 43 -0.88 5.66 49.38
C ASN A 43 -2.20 4.90 49.61
N SER A 44 -2.19 3.96 50.56
CA SER A 44 -3.36 3.14 50.94
C SER A 44 -4.57 3.93 51.45
N LYS A 45 -4.41 5.25 51.70
CA LYS A 45 -5.48 6.17 52.10
C LYS A 45 -5.90 7.11 50.96
N GLY A 46 -5.44 6.88 49.73
CA GLY A 46 -5.78 7.68 48.55
C GLY A 46 -5.10 9.05 48.48
N LYS A 47 -4.09 9.33 49.32
CA LYS A 47 -3.34 10.58 49.27
C LYS A 47 -2.16 10.44 48.30
N ALA A 48 -2.00 11.39 47.38
CA ALA A 48 -0.83 11.47 46.50
C ALA A 48 0.44 11.61 47.35
N VAL A 49 1.42 10.74 47.13
CA VAL A 49 2.68 10.67 47.90
C VAL A 49 3.92 10.84 47.04
N ALA A 50 3.82 10.63 45.73
CA ALA A 50 4.91 10.89 44.80
C ALA A 50 4.36 11.26 43.42
N THR A 51 5.15 12.02 42.67
CA THR A 51 4.84 12.40 41.29
C THR A 51 6.08 12.18 40.45
N THR A 52 5.95 11.35 39.42
CA THR A 52 7.03 11.04 38.47
C THR A 52 6.65 11.62 37.11
N ILE A 53 7.53 12.41 36.52
CA ILE A 53 7.35 12.90 35.15
C ILE A 53 8.10 11.95 34.21
N LEU A 54 7.35 11.21 33.41
CA LEU A 54 7.87 10.35 32.36
C LEU A 54 7.86 11.11 31.03
N ARG A 55 9.04 11.30 30.46
CA ARG A 55 9.16 11.83 29.09
C ARG A 55 8.94 10.72 28.10
N VAL A 56 7.80 10.78 27.42
CA VAL A 56 7.47 9.85 26.35
C VAL A 56 7.71 10.55 25.02
N THR A 57 8.65 10.01 24.26
CA THR A 57 8.95 10.48 22.92
C THR A 57 8.27 9.56 21.92
N THR A 58 7.33 10.09 21.14
CA THR A 58 6.65 9.33 20.10
C THR A 58 6.86 9.97 18.73
N THR A 59 6.95 9.11 17.73
CA THR A 59 7.12 9.49 16.34
C THR A 59 5.75 9.67 15.72
N VAL A 60 5.38 10.93 15.45
CA VAL A 60 4.10 11.26 14.84
C VAL A 60 4.32 11.61 13.37
N TYR A 61 3.62 10.91 12.48
CA TYR A 61 3.61 11.27 11.07
C TYR A 61 2.65 12.46 10.89
N PRO A 62 3.04 13.50 10.12
CA PRO A 62 2.14 14.61 9.85
C PRO A 62 0.87 14.04 9.24
N SER A 63 -0.26 14.30 9.87
CA SER A 63 -1.57 13.97 9.33
C SER A 63 -1.74 14.74 8.02
N THR A 64 -1.42 14.11 6.90
CA THR A 64 -2.19 14.36 5.69
C THR A 64 -3.63 14.14 6.08
N THR A 65 -4.46 15.18 6.00
CA THR A 65 -5.93 15.03 6.05
C THR A 65 -6.28 13.83 5.21
N LEU A 66 -6.57 12.70 5.87
CA LEU A 66 -6.90 11.47 5.18
C LEU A 66 -8.14 11.82 4.36
N ALA A 67 -8.03 11.67 3.04
CA ALA A 67 -9.20 11.86 2.20
C ALA A 67 -10.32 10.98 2.76
N PRO A 68 -11.55 11.51 2.88
CA PRO A 68 -12.64 10.78 3.50
C PRO A 68 -12.80 9.44 2.80
N VAL A 69 -12.97 8.40 3.62
CA VAL A 69 -13.19 7.04 3.12
C VAL A 69 -14.34 7.09 2.11
N PRO A 70 -14.20 6.48 0.92
CA PRO A 70 -15.29 6.41 -0.04
C PRO A 70 -16.54 5.81 0.64
N THR A 71 -17.63 6.57 0.71
CA THR A 71 -18.90 6.12 1.32
C THR A 71 -19.96 5.71 0.30
N ALA A 72 -19.79 6.12 -0.97
CA ALA A 72 -20.71 5.77 -2.03
C ALA A 72 -20.42 4.36 -2.56
N THR A 73 -21.48 3.58 -2.76
CA THR A 73 -21.40 2.29 -3.47
C THR A 73 -20.81 2.51 -4.87
N PRO A 74 -19.76 1.77 -5.26
CA PRO A 74 -19.15 1.91 -6.58
C PRO A 74 -20.12 1.41 -7.67
N THR A 75 -20.14 2.10 -8.82
CA THR A 75 -21.08 1.81 -9.93
C THR A 75 -20.37 1.36 -11.20
N ASP A 76 -19.08 1.67 -11.33
CA ASP A 76 -18.22 1.27 -12.45
C ASP A 76 -16.96 0.52 -11.97
N TYR A 77 -16.20 -0.04 -12.91
CA TYR A 77 -15.01 -0.83 -12.61
C TYR A 77 -13.90 -0.02 -11.90
N VAL A 78 -13.65 1.22 -12.33
CA VAL A 78 -12.61 2.10 -11.75
C VAL A 78 -12.99 2.47 -10.32
N SER A 79 -14.23 2.89 -10.11
CA SER A 79 -14.75 3.20 -8.78
C SER A 79 -14.72 1.97 -7.86
N THR A 80 -14.98 0.77 -8.39
CA THR A 80 -14.93 -0.49 -7.64
C THR A 80 -13.50 -0.82 -7.21
N ALA A 81 -12.54 -0.77 -8.14
CA ALA A 81 -11.12 -0.99 -7.83
C ALA A 81 -10.65 0.01 -6.77
N LEU A 82 -10.88 1.31 -6.96
CA LEU A 82 -10.47 2.33 -5.98
C LEU A 82 -11.16 2.15 -4.64
N TYR A 83 -12.48 1.93 -4.61
CA TYR A 83 -13.23 1.73 -3.37
C TYR A 83 -12.63 0.61 -2.53
N HIS A 84 -12.48 -0.59 -3.11
CA HIS A 84 -12.01 -1.77 -2.38
C HIS A 84 -10.55 -1.69 -1.95
N HIS A 85 -9.70 -0.89 -2.61
CA HIS A 85 -8.37 -0.58 -2.08
C HIS A 85 -8.43 0.46 -0.96
N ASN A 86 -9.20 1.52 -1.16
CA ASN A 86 -9.16 2.71 -0.31
C ASN A 86 -9.85 2.52 1.04
N ILE A 87 -10.88 1.68 1.14
CA ILE A 87 -11.47 1.31 2.44
C ILE A 87 -10.42 0.63 3.34
N HIS A 88 -9.59 -0.25 2.79
CA HIS A 88 -8.57 -0.99 3.52
C HIS A 88 -7.37 -0.13 3.83
N ARG A 89 -6.95 0.72 2.89
CA ARG A 89 -5.90 1.72 3.13
C ARG A 89 -6.26 2.70 4.24
N ALA A 90 -7.51 3.15 4.29
CA ALA A 90 -8.01 3.98 5.38
C ALA A 90 -7.94 3.25 6.74
N ASN A 91 -8.26 1.94 6.77
CA ASN A 91 -8.10 1.12 7.97
C ASN A 91 -6.63 1.01 8.42
N HIS A 92 -5.65 1.33 7.57
CA HIS A 92 -4.22 1.31 7.91
C HIS A 92 -3.60 2.72 8.03
N SER A 93 -4.42 3.78 8.06
CA SER A 93 -3.95 5.16 8.15
C SER A 93 -2.95 5.57 7.05
N VAL A 94 -3.07 4.99 5.85
CA VAL A 94 -2.23 5.34 4.69
C VAL A 94 -3.02 6.12 3.64
N PRO A 95 -2.39 7.01 2.84
CA PRO A 95 -3.09 7.84 1.85
C PRO A 95 -3.88 7.02 0.83
N LEU A 96 -5.01 7.54 0.35
CA LEU A 96 -5.80 6.85 -0.68
C LEU A 96 -5.07 6.80 -2.03
N LEU A 97 -5.33 5.75 -2.81
CA LEU A 97 -4.81 5.59 -4.16
C LEU A 97 -5.64 6.39 -5.16
N ASN A 98 -4.96 6.85 -6.20
CA ASN A 98 -5.56 7.42 -7.42
C ASN A 98 -5.51 6.41 -8.56
N TRP A 99 -6.45 6.50 -9.50
CA TRP A 99 -6.41 5.68 -10.71
C TRP A 99 -5.31 6.16 -11.66
N ASN A 100 -4.57 5.23 -12.26
CA ASN A 100 -3.51 5.54 -13.20
C ASN A 100 -3.63 4.68 -14.46
N THR A 101 -3.96 5.34 -15.57
CA THR A 101 -4.21 4.72 -16.87
C THR A 101 -2.96 4.11 -17.51
N SER A 102 -1.76 4.62 -17.21
CA SER A 102 -0.51 4.00 -17.68
C SER A 102 -0.29 2.63 -17.02
N LEU A 103 -0.65 2.47 -15.75
CA LEU A 103 -0.59 1.18 -15.05
C LEU A 103 -1.61 0.18 -15.61
N VAL A 104 -2.79 0.67 -16.01
CA VAL A 104 -3.82 -0.12 -16.70
C VAL A 104 -3.30 -0.64 -18.04
N ALA A 105 -2.59 0.18 -18.82
CA ALA A 105 -2.06 -0.24 -20.11
C ALA A 105 -1.11 -1.45 -19.97
N SER A 106 -0.24 -1.46 -18.95
CA SER A 106 0.62 -2.62 -18.66
C SER A 106 -0.16 -3.82 -18.14
N ALA A 107 -1.16 -3.61 -17.27
CA ALA A 107 -2.00 -4.68 -16.74
C ALA A 107 -2.83 -5.35 -17.85
N GLN A 108 -3.33 -4.57 -18.80
CA GLN A 108 -4.11 -5.05 -19.94
C GLN A 108 -3.31 -6.00 -20.82
N VAL A 109 -2.04 -5.65 -21.11
CA VAL A 109 -1.16 -6.50 -21.92
C VAL A 109 -0.95 -7.85 -21.24
N LEU A 110 -0.68 -7.88 -19.94
CA LEU A 110 -0.51 -9.13 -19.19
C LEU A 110 -1.82 -9.92 -19.13
N ALA A 111 -2.91 -9.29 -18.72
CA ALA A 111 -4.20 -9.97 -18.53
C ALA A 111 -4.71 -10.60 -19.84
N ALA A 112 -4.51 -9.92 -20.97
CA ALA A 112 -4.89 -10.41 -22.31
C ALA A 112 -4.12 -11.67 -22.75
N THR A 113 -2.97 -11.97 -22.13
CA THR A 113 -2.25 -13.22 -22.45
C THR A 113 -3.00 -14.46 -21.99
N CYS A 114 -3.88 -14.34 -21.00
CA CYS A 114 -4.52 -15.47 -20.32
C CYS A 114 -3.51 -16.54 -19.88
N LYS A 115 -2.30 -16.09 -19.48
CA LYS A 115 -1.27 -16.91 -18.85
C LYS A 115 -1.06 -16.44 -17.42
N TRP A 116 -1.25 -17.34 -16.48
CA TRP A 116 -1.12 -17.05 -15.06
C TRP A 116 0.34 -16.76 -14.72
N GLY A 117 0.58 -15.64 -14.06
CA GLY A 117 1.90 -15.29 -13.54
C GLY A 117 2.19 -13.80 -13.60
N HIS A 118 3.16 -13.38 -12.81
CA HIS A 118 3.58 -11.99 -12.75
C HIS A 118 4.41 -11.57 -13.97
N SER A 119 4.22 -10.32 -14.41
CA SER A 119 5.10 -9.64 -15.36
C SER A 119 5.15 -8.13 -15.06
N MET A 120 6.27 -7.70 -14.47
CA MET A 120 6.48 -6.34 -13.95
C MET A 120 7.45 -5.51 -14.81
N ASN A 121 7.70 -5.95 -16.04
CA ASN A 121 8.60 -5.30 -17.01
C ASN A 121 7.87 -4.79 -18.27
N ILE A 122 6.54 -4.92 -18.34
CA ILE A 122 5.73 -4.46 -19.48
C ILE A 122 5.69 -2.92 -19.51
N ASN A 123 5.81 -2.33 -20.71
CA ASN A 123 5.82 -0.89 -20.94
C ASN A 123 6.82 -0.11 -20.05
N GLY A 124 8.00 -0.68 -19.80
CA GLY A 124 9.07 -0.03 -19.03
C GLY A 124 9.11 -0.42 -17.55
N GLY A 125 8.13 -1.16 -17.03
CA GLY A 125 8.18 -1.72 -15.68
C GLY A 125 8.19 -0.66 -14.56
N GLY A 126 8.84 -0.99 -13.44
CA GLY A 126 9.01 -0.07 -12.31
C GLY A 126 7.76 0.11 -11.43
N TYR A 127 6.81 -0.82 -11.52
CA TYR A 127 5.58 -0.87 -10.74
C TYR A 127 5.52 -2.18 -9.94
N GLY A 128 4.79 -2.18 -8.82
CA GLY A 128 4.44 -3.40 -8.10
C GLY A 128 3.21 -4.05 -8.73
N GLN A 129 2.92 -5.31 -8.41
CA GLN A 129 1.80 -6.03 -9.03
C GLN A 129 1.16 -7.03 -8.09
N ASN A 130 -0.18 -7.02 -8.06
CA ASN A 130 -0.98 -8.11 -7.52
C ASN A 130 -1.73 -8.80 -8.66
N ILE A 131 -1.87 -10.12 -8.56
CA ILE A 131 -2.71 -10.89 -9.47
C ILE A 131 -3.70 -11.76 -8.69
N ALA A 132 -4.86 -12.03 -9.28
CA ALA A 132 -5.88 -12.92 -8.74
C ALA A 132 -6.58 -13.64 -9.89
N ALA A 133 -7.12 -14.82 -9.63
CA ALA A 133 -7.94 -15.51 -10.60
C ALA A 133 -9.08 -16.28 -9.93
N TYR A 134 -10.20 -16.36 -10.66
CA TYR A 134 -11.41 -17.06 -10.24
C TYR A 134 -11.95 -17.90 -11.38
N GLY A 135 -11.85 -19.23 -11.26
CA GLY A 135 -12.39 -20.19 -12.21
C GLY A 135 -13.81 -20.65 -11.84
N SER A 136 -14.75 -20.59 -12.79
CA SER A 136 -16.09 -21.18 -12.63
C SER A 136 -16.68 -21.55 -14.00
N THR A 137 -17.47 -22.61 -14.07
CA THR A 137 -18.23 -22.97 -15.30
C THR A 137 -19.18 -21.85 -15.73
N ASN A 138 -19.56 -20.96 -14.81
CA ASN A 138 -20.34 -19.75 -15.07
C ASN A 138 -19.60 -18.47 -14.62
N ALA A 139 -18.26 -18.41 -14.74
CA ALA A 139 -17.48 -17.27 -14.25
C ALA A 139 -18.01 -15.92 -14.77
N LYS A 140 -18.48 -15.88 -16.02
CA LYS A 140 -19.04 -14.68 -16.65
C LYS A 140 -20.18 -14.04 -15.83
N ALA A 141 -20.98 -14.84 -15.13
CA ALA A 141 -22.10 -14.33 -14.32
C ALA A 141 -21.65 -13.48 -13.11
N LEU A 142 -20.42 -13.67 -12.62
CA LEU A 142 -19.86 -12.85 -11.55
C LEU A 142 -19.66 -11.40 -12.02
N GLY A 143 -19.13 -11.23 -13.24
CA GLY A 143 -18.79 -9.93 -13.81
C GLY A 143 -17.48 -9.34 -13.27
N ALA A 144 -16.81 -8.54 -14.11
CA ALA A 144 -15.47 -8.01 -13.82
C ALA A 144 -15.42 -7.11 -12.56
N ASN A 145 -16.45 -6.28 -12.32
CA ASN A 145 -16.48 -5.42 -11.13
C ASN A 145 -16.50 -6.25 -9.85
N LYS A 146 -17.36 -7.27 -9.80
CA LYS A 146 -17.49 -8.13 -8.61
C LYS A 146 -16.24 -8.95 -8.39
N GLU A 147 -15.63 -9.47 -9.45
CA GLU A 147 -14.34 -10.13 -9.37
C GLU A 147 -13.25 -9.21 -8.80
N MET A 148 -13.13 -7.97 -9.30
CA MET A 148 -12.18 -7.00 -8.77
C MET A 148 -12.43 -6.71 -7.27
N ALA A 149 -13.69 -6.61 -6.87
CA ALA A 149 -14.08 -6.45 -5.47
C ALA A 149 -13.63 -7.65 -4.61
N VAL A 150 -13.89 -8.88 -5.08
CA VAL A 150 -13.50 -10.13 -4.40
C VAL A 150 -11.98 -10.24 -4.31
N ALA A 151 -11.26 -10.00 -5.40
CA ALA A 151 -9.79 -10.04 -5.45
C ALA A 151 -9.17 -9.08 -4.43
N ALA A 152 -9.57 -7.81 -4.43
CA ALA A 152 -9.01 -6.82 -3.50
C ALA A 152 -9.43 -7.07 -2.05
N THR A 153 -10.72 -7.32 -1.79
CA THR A 153 -11.21 -7.40 -0.40
C THR A 153 -11.06 -8.77 0.21
N ASN A 154 -11.57 -9.81 -0.46
CA ASN A 154 -11.64 -11.12 0.16
C ASN A 154 -10.30 -11.85 0.04
N MET A 155 -9.64 -11.78 -1.12
CA MET A 155 -8.40 -12.51 -1.36
C MET A 155 -7.20 -11.76 -0.79
N TRP A 156 -6.85 -10.61 -1.38
CA TRP A 156 -5.60 -9.91 -1.04
C TRP A 156 -5.59 -9.22 0.32
N TYR A 157 -6.74 -8.76 0.84
CA TYR A 157 -6.78 -8.10 2.14
C TYR A 157 -7.24 -9.04 3.24
N ASN A 158 -8.51 -9.46 3.25
CA ASN A 158 -9.06 -10.29 4.33
C ASN A 158 -8.39 -11.66 4.45
N GLY A 159 -7.99 -12.26 3.32
CA GLY A 159 -7.32 -13.56 3.29
C GLY A 159 -5.87 -13.52 3.77
N GLU A 160 -5.24 -12.34 3.73
CA GLU A 160 -3.79 -12.21 3.92
C GLU A 160 -3.39 -11.37 5.14
N GLU A 161 -4.12 -10.30 5.49
CA GLU A 161 -3.83 -9.46 6.66
C GLU A 161 -3.67 -10.28 7.95
N PRO A 162 -4.52 -11.30 8.24
CA PRO A 162 -4.35 -12.12 9.44
C PRO A 162 -3.06 -12.95 9.45
N THR A 163 -2.44 -13.16 8.29
CA THR A 163 -1.18 -13.89 8.15
C THR A 163 0.04 -12.99 8.31
N TYR A 164 -0.12 -11.67 8.21
CA TYR A 164 0.91 -10.69 8.54
C TYR A 164 0.95 -10.50 10.06
N LEU A 165 1.82 -11.28 10.72
CA LEU A 165 1.83 -11.41 12.18
C LEU A 165 1.97 -10.05 12.88
N PRO A 166 1.33 -9.86 14.06
CA PRO A 166 1.46 -8.62 14.83
C PRO A 166 2.92 -8.22 15.13
N SER A 167 3.82 -9.19 15.24
CA SER A 167 5.25 -8.94 15.46
C SER A 167 5.96 -8.31 14.25
N TYR A 168 5.43 -8.44 13.03
CA TYR A 168 6.03 -7.90 11.81
C TYR A 168 5.85 -6.39 11.64
N TYR A 169 4.85 -5.79 12.28
CA TYR A 169 4.66 -4.34 12.23
C TYR A 169 5.87 -3.62 12.85
N GLY A 170 6.39 -2.61 12.14
CA GLY A 170 7.60 -1.89 12.53
C GLY A 170 8.93 -2.58 12.18
N GLN A 171 8.91 -3.85 11.72
CA GLN A 171 10.14 -4.51 11.25
C GLN A 171 10.47 -4.08 9.82
N ASN A 172 11.73 -3.69 9.57
CA ASN A 172 12.19 -3.35 8.22
C ASN A 172 12.19 -4.55 7.27
N ASN A 173 12.40 -5.75 7.81
CA ASN A 173 12.38 -7.02 7.10
C ASN A 173 11.65 -8.05 7.96
N PRO A 174 10.32 -8.22 7.81
CA PRO A 174 9.62 -9.36 8.38
C PRO A 174 10.12 -10.67 7.76
N ASP A 175 9.65 -11.81 8.26
CA ASP A 175 10.03 -13.11 7.71
C ASP A 175 9.52 -13.28 6.26
N LEU A 176 10.42 -13.03 5.31
CA LEU A 176 10.14 -13.09 3.88
C LEU A 176 9.95 -14.53 3.38
N THR A 177 10.19 -15.57 4.18
CA THR A 177 9.93 -16.97 3.79
C THR A 177 8.43 -17.29 3.69
N THR A 178 7.59 -16.39 4.20
CA THR A 178 6.12 -16.47 4.14
C THR A 178 5.50 -15.38 3.27
N PHE A 179 6.31 -14.68 2.47
CA PHE A 179 5.90 -13.53 1.67
C PHE A 179 4.68 -13.82 0.78
N GLU A 180 4.57 -15.02 0.24
CA GLU A 180 3.43 -15.46 -0.59
C GLU A 180 2.08 -15.43 0.14
N LYS A 181 2.07 -15.39 1.48
CA LYS A 181 0.86 -15.35 2.29
C LYS A 181 0.35 -13.93 2.56
N TRP A 182 1.20 -12.91 2.43
CA TRP A 182 0.87 -11.53 2.82
C TRP A 182 1.35 -10.46 1.83
N GLY A 183 2.01 -10.85 0.75
CA GLY A 183 2.61 -9.95 -0.23
C GLY A 183 1.57 -9.08 -0.94
N HIS A 184 0.37 -9.60 -1.22
CA HIS A 184 -0.67 -8.80 -1.85
C HIS A 184 -1.24 -7.78 -0.88
N PHE A 185 -1.49 -8.19 0.38
CA PHE A 185 -1.91 -7.31 1.47
C PHE A 185 -0.94 -6.13 1.65
N THR A 186 0.34 -6.43 1.82
CA THR A 186 1.37 -5.40 2.08
C THR A 186 1.52 -4.41 0.93
N GLN A 187 1.37 -4.87 -0.32
CA GLN A 187 1.33 -3.97 -1.48
C GLN A 187 0.09 -3.05 -1.45
N MET A 188 -1.09 -3.57 -1.11
CA MET A 188 -2.32 -2.77 -1.05
C MET A 188 -2.22 -1.65 -0.02
N VAL A 189 -1.64 -1.93 1.16
CA VAL A 189 -1.54 -0.95 2.27
C VAL A 189 -0.22 -0.21 2.32
N TRP A 190 0.64 -0.36 1.32
CA TRP A 190 1.96 0.27 1.28
C TRP A 190 1.85 1.80 1.35
N LEU A 191 2.44 2.41 2.39
CA LEU A 191 2.34 3.85 2.66
C LEU A 191 2.81 4.69 1.48
N ALA A 192 3.89 4.31 0.80
CA ALA A 192 4.46 5.11 -0.28
C ALA A 192 3.72 4.98 -1.62
N THR A 193 2.90 3.94 -1.82
CA THR A 193 2.13 3.74 -3.06
C THR A 193 1.08 4.86 -3.21
N ARG A 194 0.96 5.43 -4.41
CA ARG A 194 0.07 6.58 -4.67
C ARG A 194 -1.00 6.30 -5.71
N SER A 195 -0.77 5.32 -6.57
CA SER A 195 -1.67 5.03 -7.67
C SER A 195 -1.75 3.54 -7.98
N VAL A 196 -2.88 3.15 -8.55
CA VAL A 196 -3.17 1.79 -9.00
C VAL A 196 -3.85 1.84 -10.37
N GLY A 197 -3.58 0.83 -11.19
CA GLY A 197 -4.33 0.55 -12.42
C GLY A 197 -4.57 -0.94 -12.55
N CYS A 198 -5.83 -1.34 -12.72
CA CYS A 198 -6.26 -2.73 -12.73
C CYS A 198 -6.96 -3.12 -14.03
N VAL A 199 -6.89 -4.41 -14.38
CA VAL A 199 -7.66 -5.06 -15.44
C VAL A 199 -8.14 -6.42 -14.95
N THR A 200 -9.40 -6.76 -15.25
CA THR A 200 -9.97 -8.09 -15.01
C THR A 200 -10.43 -8.66 -16.35
N GLN A 201 -9.69 -9.65 -16.86
CA GLN A 201 -9.90 -10.28 -18.15
C GLN A 201 -10.64 -11.61 -17.97
N LEU A 202 -11.71 -11.86 -18.74
CA LEU A 202 -12.29 -13.20 -18.83
C LEU A 202 -11.45 -14.02 -19.80
N CYS A 203 -10.89 -15.12 -19.32
CA CYS A 203 -10.08 -16.07 -20.06
C CYS A 203 -10.86 -17.37 -20.30
N GLN A 204 -10.77 -17.88 -21.53
CA GLN A 204 -11.51 -19.04 -22.02
C GLN A 204 -10.55 -19.91 -22.87
N PRO A 205 -9.58 -20.60 -22.26
CA PRO A 205 -9.33 -20.75 -20.82
C PRO A 205 -8.22 -19.83 -20.27
N LEU A 206 -8.04 -19.83 -18.94
CA LEU A 206 -6.78 -19.44 -18.28
C LEU A 206 -5.92 -20.70 -18.13
N ASP A 207 -4.61 -20.64 -18.33
CA ASP A 207 -3.72 -21.82 -18.33
C ASP A 207 -3.78 -22.69 -17.06
N ILE A 208 -3.99 -22.12 -15.88
CA ILE A 208 -4.19 -22.88 -14.62
C ILE A 208 -5.54 -23.61 -14.54
N TRP A 209 -6.50 -23.25 -15.41
CA TRP A 209 -7.81 -23.90 -15.54
C TRP A 209 -8.18 -24.10 -17.02
N PRO A 210 -7.52 -25.06 -17.70
CA PRO A 210 -7.63 -25.22 -19.16
C PRO A 210 -9.03 -25.64 -19.64
N SER A 211 -9.88 -26.13 -18.74
CA SER A 211 -11.19 -26.71 -19.07
C SER A 211 -12.37 -25.82 -18.67
N MET A 212 -12.15 -24.59 -18.20
CA MET A 212 -13.24 -23.74 -17.74
C MET A 212 -12.93 -22.23 -17.87
N PRO A 213 -13.96 -21.38 -17.94
CA PRO A 213 -13.79 -19.95 -17.85
C PRO A 213 -13.10 -19.56 -16.55
N ALA A 214 -12.20 -18.58 -16.62
CA ALA A 214 -11.67 -17.94 -15.42
C ALA A 214 -11.49 -16.44 -15.62
N TRP A 215 -11.78 -15.67 -14.59
CA TRP A 215 -11.33 -14.29 -14.54
C TRP A 215 -9.86 -14.24 -14.14
N TYR A 216 -9.11 -13.34 -14.76
CA TYR A 216 -7.73 -13.02 -14.44
C TYR A 216 -7.62 -11.52 -14.14
N THR A 217 -7.42 -11.18 -12.87
CA THR A 217 -7.29 -9.81 -12.38
C THR A 217 -5.82 -9.47 -12.18
N VAL A 218 -5.37 -8.37 -12.77
CA VAL A 218 -4.02 -7.81 -12.65
C VAL A 218 -4.15 -6.36 -12.18
N CYS A 219 -3.55 -6.02 -11.04
CA CYS A 219 -3.43 -4.64 -10.56
C CYS A 219 -1.96 -4.25 -10.44
N ASN A 220 -1.58 -3.15 -11.08
CA ASN A 220 -0.24 -2.59 -11.00
C ASN A 220 -0.24 -1.35 -10.09
N TYR A 221 0.85 -1.12 -9.35
CA TYR A 221 0.96 -0.10 -8.30
C TYR A 221 2.18 0.78 -8.50
N TYR A 222 2.02 2.10 -8.31
CA TYR A 222 3.15 3.04 -8.37
C TYR A 222 3.12 4.11 -7.26
N PRO A 223 4.27 4.42 -6.62
CA PRO A 223 5.51 3.63 -6.62
C PRO A 223 5.31 2.17 -6.18
N PRO A 224 6.22 1.23 -6.52
CA PRO A 224 6.10 -0.16 -6.12
C PRO A 224 6.19 -0.32 -4.59
N GLY A 225 5.44 -1.28 -4.06
CA GLY A 225 5.54 -1.72 -2.67
C GLY A 225 6.55 -2.84 -2.48
N ASN A 226 6.53 -3.45 -1.29
CA ASN A 226 7.26 -4.68 -0.97
C ASN A 226 8.78 -4.59 -1.16
N MET A 227 9.32 -3.38 -0.99
CA MET A 227 10.76 -3.13 -1.06
C MET A 227 11.43 -3.62 0.22
N GLY A 228 12.41 -4.51 0.08
CA GLY A 228 13.22 -5.01 1.20
C GLY A 228 13.81 -3.85 2.03
N GLY A 229 13.76 -4.00 3.35
CA GLY A 229 14.22 -3.00 4.31
C GLY A 229 13.24 -1.86 4.58
N GLN A 230 12.07 -1.83 3.94
CA GLN A 230 11.15 -0.69 4.01
C GLN A 230 9.77 -1.04 4.60
N TYR A 231 9.54 -2.26 5.07
CA TYR A 231 8.24 -2.70 5.58
C TYR A 231 7.79 -1.91 6.81
N GLY A 232 8.68 -1.72 7.79
CA GLY A 232 8.35 -1.08 9.07
C GLY A 232 7.87 0.37 8.96
N VAL A 233 8.20 1.06 7.86
CA VAL A 233 7.75 2.42 7.57
C VAL A 233 6.60 2.49 6.56
N ASN A 234 6.22 1.37 5.95
CA ASN A 234 5.18 1.33 4.92
C ASN A 234 3.95 0.50 5.27
N VAL A 235 4.03 -0.44 6.21
CA VAL A 235 2.93 -1.31 6.59
C VAL A 235 2.58 -1.04 8.05
N PHE A 236 1.47 -0.33 8.27
CA PHE A 236 0.98 0.03 9.59
C PHE A 236 -0.07 -0.95 10.08
N PRO A 237 -0.26 -1.12 11.41
CA PRO A 237 -1.33 -1.97 11.93
C PRO A 237 -2.71 -1.40 11.60
N PRO A 238 -3.74 -2.25 11.47
CA PRO A 238 -5.10 -1.78 11.21
C PRO A 238 -5.70 -1.07 12.42
N LEU A 239 -6.60 -0.12 12.17
CA LEU A 239 -7.44 0.59 13.14
C LEU A 239 -8.58 -0.28 13.69
N ARG A 240 -8.69 -1.53 13.23
CA ARG A 240 -9.74 -2.49 13.62
C ARG A 240 -11.15 -2.01 13.26
N HIS A 241 -11.31 -1.33 12.14
CA HIS A 241 -12.64 -1.07 11.58
C HIS A 241 -13.37 -2.38 11.27
N PRO A 242 -14.72 -2.38 11.21
CA PRO A 242 -15.48 -3.57 10.83
C PRO A 242 -15.03 -4.15 9.49
N THR A 243 -14.90 -5.47 9.43
CA THR A 243 -14.52 -6.18 8.20
C THR A 243 -15.53 -5.91 7.09
N THR A 244 -15.05 -5.44 5.95
CA THR A 244 -15.86 -5.41 4.72
C THR A 244 -15.73 -6.75 4.02
N ASN A 245 -16.85 -7.34 3.61
CA ASN A 245 -16.87 -8.60 2.87
C ASN A 245 -17.65 -8.44 1.58
N VAL A 246 -17.13 -9.03 0.51
CA VAL A 246 -17.83 -9.10 -0.77
C VAL A 246 -18.49 -10.47 -0.86
N VAL A 247 -19.81 -10.54 -0.68
CA VAL A 247 -20.54 -11.83 -0.76
C VAL A 247 -20.43 -12.42 -2.16
N ASN A 248 -20.00 -13.68 -2.29
CA ASN A 248 -20.07 -14.40 -3.55
C ASN A 248 -21.55 -14.66 -3.89
N ALA A 249 -21.89 -14.60 -5.18
CA ALA A 249 -23.21 -14.99 -5.67
C ALA A 249 -23.38 -16.51 -5.63
#